data_AF-A0A160TKR5-F1
#
_entry.id   AF-A0A160TKR5-F1
#
_cell.length_a   1.000
_cell.length_b   1.000
_cell.length_c   1.000
_cell.angle_alpha   90.00
_cell.angle_beta   90.00
_cell.angle_gamma   90.00
#
_symmetry.space_group_name_H-M   'P 1'
#
loop_
_entity.id
_entity.type
_entity.pdbx_description
1 polymer ?
#
loop_
_entity_poly.entity_id
_entity_poly.type
_entity_poly.pdbx_seq_one_letter_code
_entity_poly.pdbx_strand_id
1 'polypeptide(L)'
;MSVRLAGDGAEGFIERRWTLIAERGDGPETPTLAAVLLAEAVLAHRLAGGARDAGRLLELVQFEPLFATLAMRHETAEMPLPDPLYRRVMGPAFDALPAAVRAMHRVCRDGGASGEARVERGTSLIARIVAWIMRFPPAGTHELHVGFAERDGVETWTRSFGRHAFTSRLSQQGAQLVERFGPLRFHFDLPSDGQGLRMVMRRWTCLGVPLPLALAPRSDAREWQEGERFRFDVPIALPVIGLVVHYDGWLLPSPPPLQGGG
;
A
#
# COMPACT_ATOMS: atom_id res chain seq x y z
N MET A 1 -23.41 4.26 10.50
CA MET A 1 -21.95 4.04 10.63
C MET A 1 -21.56 2.85 9.76
N SER A 2 -20.37 2.85 9.14
CA SER A 2 -19.87 1.69 8.40
C SER A 2 -18.38 1.47 8.65
N VAL A 3 -17.98 0.22 8.84
CA VAL A 3 -16.58 -0.22 8.97
C VAL A 3 -16.28 -1.14 7.81
N ARG A 4 -15.11 -0.95 7.16
CA ARG A 4 -14.64 -1.79 6.04
C ARG A 4 -13.30 -2.40 6.39
N LEU A 5 -13.13 -3.68 6.10
CA LEU A 5 -11.89 -4.43 6.26
C LEU A 5 -11.64 -5.22 4.97
N ALA A 6 -10.40 -5.23 4.51
CA ALA A 6 -9.99 -6.04 3.38
C ALA A 6 -8.93 -7.06 3.79
N GLY A 7 -8.93 -8.21 3.14
CA GLY A 7 -7.95 -9.26 3.39
C GLY A 7 -8.15 -10.46 2.48
N ASP A 8 -7.43 -11.53 2.78
CA ASP A 8 -7.54 -12.80 2.08
C ASP A 8 -8.86 -13.52 2.45
N GLY A 9 -9.62 -13.89 1.42
CA GLY A 9 -10.74 -14.83 1.50
C GLY A 9 -10.36 -16.21 0.94
N ALA A 10 -11.34 -17.11 0.84
CA ALA A 10 -11.09 -18.49 0.38
C ALA A 10 -10.66 -18.57 -1.10
N GLU A 11 -11.19 -17.69 -1.95
CA GLU A 11 -10.98 -17.72 -3.41
C GLU A 11 -10.18 -16.51 -3.95
N GLY A 12 -9.80 -15.58 -3.08
CA GLY A 12 -9.16 -14.32 -3.49
C GLY A 12 -9.31 -13.25 -2.43
N PHE A 13 -8.97 -12.00 -2.77
CA PHE A 13 -9.15 -10.88 -1.84
C PHE A 13 -10.62 -10.52 -1.69
N ILE A 14 -11.02 -10.17 -0.47
CA ILE A 14 -12.38 -9.76 -0.15
C ILE A 14 -12.36 -8.46 0.65
N GLU A 15 -13.43 -7.69 0.52
CA GLU A 15 -13.80 -6.65 1.47
C GLU A 15 -15.02 -7.12 2.27
N ARG A 16 -14.92 -7.04 3.60
CA ARG A 16 -16.06 -7.15 4.50
C ARG A 16 -16.44 -5.76 4.97
N ARG A 17 -17.72 -5.42 4.81
CA ARG A 17 -18.31 -4.17 5.28
C ARG A 17 -19.37 -4.49 6.32
N TRP A 18 -19.16 -4.01 7.54
CA TRP A 18 -20.19 -3.99 8.57
C TRP A 18 -20.86 -2.62 8.60
N THR A 19 -22.18 -2.58 8.56
CA THR A 19 -22.98 -1.35 8.53
C THR A 19 -23.99 -1.36 9.67
N LEU A 20 -24.05 -0.28 10.44
CA LEU A 20 -25.08 -0.03 11.45
C LEU A 20 -25.90 1.18 11.02
N ILE A 21 -27.20 0.98 10.92
CA ILE A 21 -28.21 1.99 10.59
C ILE A 21 -29.08 2.17 11.84
N ALA A 22 -29.06 3.38 12.39
CA ALA A 22 -29.98 3.78 13.45
C ALA A 22 -31.04 4.71 12.84
N GLU A 23 -32.30 4.36 13.04
CA GLU A 23 -33.45 5.12 12.59
C GLU A 23 -34.12 5.82 13.79
N ARG A 24 -35.20 6.56 13.53
CA ARG A 24 -36.04 7.22 14.55
C ARG A 24 -35.30 8.11 15.57
N GLY A 25 -34.08 8.55 15.25
CA GLY A 25 -33.29 9.42 16.11
C GLY A 25 -32.38 8.69 17.11
N ASP A 26 -32.30 7.36 17.07
CA ASP A 26 -31.54 6.57 18.07
C ASP A 26 -30.01 6.56 17.80
N GLY A 27 -29.55 7.23 16.75
CA GLY A 27 -28.14 7.34 16.39
C GLY A 27 -27.21 7.75 17.55
N PRO A 28 -27.54 8.80 18.34
CA PRO A 28 -26.73 9.24 19.48
C PRO A 28 -26.54 8.21 20.60
N GLU A 29 -27.37 7.17 20.67
CA GLU A 29 -27.23 6.09 21.67
C GLU A 29 -26.12 5.09 21.29
N THR A 30 -25.74 5.00 20.01
CA THR A 30 -24.72 4.05 19.53
C THR A 30 -23.42 4.05 20.36
N PRO A 31 -22.76 5.20 20.64
CA PRO A 31 -21.53 5.21 21.43
C PRO A 31 -21.75 4.84 22.91
N THR A 32 -22.96 4.97 23.47
CA THR A 32 -23.22 4.69 24.90
C THR A 32 -23.37 3.20 25.17
N LEU A 33 -23.76 2.40 24.17
CA LEU A 33 -23.97 0.96 24.31
C LEU A 33 -22.72 0.21 24.80
N ALA A 34 -21.53 0.61 24.31
CA ALA A 34 -20.27 0.02 24.77
C ALA A 34 -20.01 0.30 26.25
N ALA A 35 -20.39 1.49 26.74
CA ALA A 35 -20.27 1.85 28.15
C ALA A 35 -21.17 0.99 29.04
N VAL A 36 -22.39 0.67 28.59
CA VAL A 36 -23.31 -0.23 29.31
C VAL A 36 -22.66 -1.62 29.48
N LEU A 37 -22.18 -2.21 28.38
CA LEU A 37 -21.56 -3.54 28.42
C LEU A 37 -20.28 -3.58 29.28
N LEU A 38 -19.45 -2.54 29.21
CA LEU A 38 -18.26 -2.43 30.05
C LEU A 38 -18.62 -2.25 31.52
N ALA A 39 -19.62 -1.43 31.85
CA ALA A 39 -20.08 -1.23 33.22
C ALA A 39 -20.59 -2.55 33.82
N GLU A 40 -21.40 -3.32 33.07
CA GLU A 40 -21.86 -4.64 33.49
C GLU A 40 -20.69 -5.63 33.68
N ALA A 41 -19.69 -5.59 32.81
CA ALA A 41 -18.50 -6.44 32.94
C ALA A 41 -17.64 -6.09 34.17
N VAL A 42 -17.52 -4.79 34.51
CA VAL A 42 -16.86 -4.32 35.74
C VAL A 42 -17.63 -4.76 36.97
N LEU A 43 -18.95 -4.55 37.01
CA LEU A 43 -19.81 -4.97 38.13
C LEU A 43 -19.78 -6.48 38.37
N ALA A 44 -19.67 -7.26 37.30
CA ALA A 44 -19.54 -8.71 37.35
C ALA A 44 -18.10 -9.20 37.64
N HIS A 45 -17.15 -8.30 37.90
CA HIS A 45 -15.73 -8.61 38.13
C HIS A 45 -15.06 -9.41 36.99
N ARG A 46 -15.52 -9.22 35.73
CA ARG A 46 -14.97 -9.88 34.53
C ARG A 46 -13.80 -9.14 33.90
N LEU A 47 -13.51 -7.92 34.36
CA LEU A 47 -12.42 -7.09 33.86
C LEU A 47 -11.41 -6.81 34.97
N ALA A 48 -10.12 -7.02 34.67
CA ALA A 48 -9.06 -6.63 35.59
C ALA A 48 -8.89 -5.11 35.64
N GLY A 49 -8.45 -4.56 36.77
CA GLY A 49 -8.16 -3.14 36.93
C GLY A 49 -6.95 -2.68 36.11
N GLY A 50 -6.96 -1.43 35.65
CA GLY A 50 -5.86 -0.77 34.93
C GLY A 50 -6.21 -0.35 33.51
N ALA A 51 -5.57 0.73 33.03
CA ALA A 51 -5.79 1.29 31.70
C ALA A 51 -5.41 0.31 30.57
N ARG A 52 -6.27 0.19 29.56
CA ARG A 52 -6.08 -0.71 28.41
C ARG A 52 -6.95 -0.27 27.23
N ASP A 53 -6.64 -0.81 26.06
CA ASP A 53 -7.50 -0.72 24.87
C ASP A 53 -8.81 -1.50 25.08
N ALA A 54 -9.93 -0.88 24.69
CA ALA A 54 -11.26 -1.49 24.78
C ALA A 54 -11.67 -2.27 23.52
N GLY A 55 -10.92 -2.12 22.41
CA GLY A 55 -11.26 -2.70 21.11
C GLY A 55 -11.28 -4.22 21.06
N ARG A 56 -10.72 -4.89 22.07
CA ARG A 56 -10.78 -6.36 22.25
C ARG A 56 -11.53 -6.82 23.50
N LEU A 57 -12.17 -5.90 24.22
CA LEU A 57 -12.90 -6.23 25.45
C LEU A 57 -14.35 -6.63 25.19
N LEU A 58 -14.89 -6.22 24.04
CA LEU A 58 -16.26 -6.47 23.64
C LEU A 58 -16.30 -7.12 22.27
N GLU A 59 -17.15 -8.13 22.15
CA GLU A 59 -17.50 -8.79 20.90
C GLU A 59 -18.81 -8.21 20.36
N LEU A 60 -18.96 -8.17 19.03
CA LEU A 60 -20.13 -7.61 18.38
C LEU A 60 -21.44 -8.29 18.83
N VAL A 61 -21.40 -9.60 19.10
CA VAL A 61 -22.56 -10.38 19.57
C VAL A 61 -23.12 -9.87 20.91
N GLN A 62 -22.30 -9.22 21.73
CA GLN A 62 -22.75 -8.66 23.01
C GLN A 62 -23.63 -7.42 22.83
N PHE A 63 -23.56 -6.77 21.66
CA PHE A 63 -24.38 -5.62 21.35
C PHE A 63 -25.76 -6.01 20.79
N GLU A 64 -25.96 -7.25 20.33
CA GLU A 64 -27.23 -7.71 19.74
C GLU A 64 -28.46 -7.43 20.63
N PRO A 65 -28.44 -7.73 21.96
CA PRO A 65 -29.59 -7.44 22.81
C PRO A 65 -29.87 -5.95 22.95
N LEU A 66 -28.84 -5.11 22.91
CA LEU A 66 -28.96 -3.65 23.02
C LEU A 66 -29.43 -3.03 21.69
N PHE A 67 -28.98 -3.54 20.54
CA PHE A 67 -29.49 -3.11 19.25
C PHE A 67 -30.99 -3.43 19.11
N ALA A 68 -31.44 -4.58 19.64
CA ALA A 68 -32.84 -4.99 19.59
C ALA A 68 -33.81 -4.09 20.38
N THR A 69 -33.32 -3.28 21.34
CA THR A 69 -34.15 -2.33 22.08
C THR A 69 -34.27 -0.97 21.38
N LEU A 70 -33.46 -0.72 20.34
CA LEU A 70 -33.41 0.52 19.59
C LEU A 70 -33.89 0.31 18.15
N ALA A 71 -34.17 1.38 17.43
CA ALA A 71 -34.43 1.35 15.99
C ALA A 71 -33.13 1.13 15.20
N MET A 72 -32.38 0.08 15.55
CA MET A 72 -31.07 -0.21 15.00
C MET A 72 -31.10 -1.51 14.19
N ARG A 73 -30.59 -1.42 12.96
CA ARG A 73 -30.32 -2.53 12.07
C ARG A 73 -28.83 -2.58 11.80
N HIS A 74 -28.27 -3.77 11.77
CA HIS A 74 -26.91 -3.96 11.27
C HIS A 74 -26.83 -5.10 10.25
N GLU A 75 -25.83 -5.03 9.40
CA GLU A 75 -25.56 -6.05 8.37
C GLU A 75 -24.08 -6.15 8.09
N THR A 76 -23.63 -7.37 7.78
CA THR A 76 -22.30 -7.64 7.22
C THR A 76 -22.47 -8.04 5.76
N ALA A 77 -21.84 -7.31 4.86
CA ALA A 77 -21.72 -7.67 3.45
C ALA A 77 -20.28 -8.06 3.14
N GLU A 78 -20.11 -9.14 2.38
CA GLU A 78 -18.83 -9.54 1.81
C GLU A 78 -18.85 -9.32 0.30
N MET A 79 -17.77 -8.74 -0.22
CA MET A 79 -17.64 -8.42 -1.64
C MET A 79 -16.26 -8.85 -2.11
N PRO A 80 -16.13 -9.53 -3.26
CA PRO A 80 -14.82 -9.81 -3.83
C PRO A 80 -14.13 -8.51 -4.22
N LEU A 81 -12.83 -8.42 -3.92
CA LEU A 81 -11.96 -7.37 -4.42
C LEU A 81 -11.28 -7.84 -5.70
N PRO A 82 -10.98 -6.91 -6.63
CA PRO A 82 -10.17 -7.24 -7.78
C PRO A 82 -8.78 -7.69 -7.34
N ASP A 83 -8.13 -8.48 -8.19
CA ASP A 83 -6.73 -8.83 -8.01
C ASP A 83 -5.83 -7.59 -7.86
N PRO A 84 -4.73 -7.67 -7.08
CA PRO A 84 -3.71 -6.62 -7.00
C PRO A 84 -3.21 -6.21 -8.38
N LEU A 85 -2.71 -4.97 -8.51
CA LEU A 85 -2.36 -4.42 -9.83
C LEU A 85 -1.34 -5.28 -10.58
N TYR A 86 -0.30 -5.73 -9.88
CA TYR A 86 0.75 -6.55 -10.49
C TYR A 86 0.22 -7.91 -10.94
N ARG A 87 -0.68 -8.53 -10.16
CA ARG A 87 -1.38 -9.77 -10.55
C ARG A 87 -2.19 -9.55 -11.83
N ARG A 88 -2.91 -8.43 -11.93
CA ARG A 88 -3.70 -8.07 -13.13
C ARG A 88 -2.85 -7.81 -14.38
N VAL A 89 -1.66 -7.22 -14.22
CA VAL A 89 -0.75 -6.93 -15.33
C VAL A 89 0.00 -8.18 -15.78
N MET A 90 0.52 -8.97 -14.84
CA MET A 90 1.37 -10.13 -15.13
C MET A 90 0.60 -11.42 -15.39
N GLY A 91 -0.64 -11.51 -14.91
CA GLY A 91 -1.43 -12.74 -14.96
C GLY A 91 -0.75 -13.89 -14.20
N PRO A 92 -0.74 -15.12 -14.76
CA PRO A 92 -0.15 -16.30 -14.11
C PRO A 92 1.33 -16.15 -13.77
N ALA A 93 2.09 -15.31 -14.50
CA ALA A 93 3.52 -15.09 -14.22
C ALA A 93 3.78 -14.52 -12.82
N PHE A 94 2.78 -13.87 -12.21
CA PHE A 94 2.85 -13.38 -10.84
C PHE A 94 3.02 -14.52 -9.81
N ASP A 95 2.49 -15.72 -10.07
CA ASP A 95 2.63 -16.86 -9.14
C ASP A 95 4.05 -17.41 -9.11
N ALA A 96 4.82 -17.19 -10.19
CA ALA A 96 6.21 -17.62 -10.28
C ALA A 96 7.18 -16.70 -9.51
N LEU A 97 6.72 -15.54 -9.04
CA LEU A 97 7.55 -14.62 -8.27
C LEU A 97 7.99 -15.24 -6.94
N PRO A 98 9.19 -14.89 -6.45
CA PRO A 98 9.59 -15.19 -5.08
C PRO A 98 8.56 -14.70 -4.07
N ALA A 99 8.39 -15.42 -2.96
CA ALA A 99 7.35 -15.16 -1.97
C ALA A 99 7.40 -13.73 -1.41
N ALA A 100 8.57 -13.19 -1.11
CA ALA A 100 8.73 -11.83 -0.59
C ALA A 100 8.35 -10.77 -1.64
N VAL A 101 8.69 -10.99 -2.91
CA VAL A 101 8.31 -10.12 -4.04
C VAL A 101 6.81 -10.16 -4.25
N ARG A 102 6.22 -11.35 -4.24
CA ARG A 102 4.77 -11.52 -4.34
C ARG A 102 4.05 -10.83 -3.18
N ALA A 103 4.53 -10.97 -1.95
CA ALA A 103 3.94 -10.34 -0.77
C ALA A 103 3.96 -8.81 -0.85
N MET A 104 5.05 -8.21 -1.35
CA MET A 104 5.18 -6.77 -1.54
C MET A 104 4.12 -6.20 -2.50
N HIS A 105 3.75 -6.98 -3.51
CA HIS A 105 2.81 -6.58 -4.56
C HIS A 105 1.38 -7.11 -4.37
N ARG A 106 1.05 -7.65 -3.19
CA ARG A 106 -0.32 -8.04 -2.80
C ARG A 106 -1.10 -6.85 -2.21
N VAL A 107 -1.06 -5.70 -2.89
CA VAL A 107 -1.69 -4.46 -2.41
C VAL A 107 -3.18 -4.44 -2.78
N CYS A 108 -4.05 -4.51 -1.77
CA CYS A 108 -5.52 -4.46 -1.95
C CYS A 108 -6.20 -3.29 -1.21
N ARG A 109 -5.53 -2.73 -0.21
CA ARG A 109 -5.94 -1.55 0.57
C ARG A 109 -4.67 -0.87 1.08
N ASP A 110 -4.81 -0.07 2.13
CA ASP A 110 -3.70 0.60 2.77
C ASP A 110 -2.79 -0.41 3.48
N GLY A 111 -1.49 -0.21 3.31
CA GLY A 111 -0.47 -1.06 3.90
C GLY A 111 0.87 -0.34 3.90
N GLY A 112 1.91 -1.05 4.32
CA GLY A 112 3.25 -0.50 4.22
C GLY A 112 4.34 -1.55 4.34
N ALA A 113 5.57 -1.12 4.10
CA ALA A 113 6.77 -1.89 4.31
C ALA A 113 7.87 -0.97 4.86
N SER A 114 8.78 -1.54 5.64
CA SER A 114 9.88 -0.79 6.24
C SER A 114 11.19 -1.55 6.11
N GLY A 115 12.28 -0.81 6.03
CA GLY A 115 13.63 -1.36 5.88
C GLY A 115 14.66 -0.26 5.68
N GLU A 116 15.68 -0.54 4.88
CA GLU A 116 16.80 0.36 4.67
C GLU A 116 17.10 0.48 3.17
N ALA A 117 17.50 1.67 2.76
CA ALA A 117 17.94 1.93 1.39
C ALA A 117 19.20 2.78 1.35
N ARG A 118 20.10 2.42 0.44
CA ARG A 118 21.25 3.23 0.04
C ARG A 118 20.87 4.04 -1.19
N VAL A 119 21.30 5.30 -1.22
CA VAL A 119 21.04 6.23 -2.32
C VAL A 119 22.37 6.78 -2.83
N GLU A 120 22.55 6.73 -4.14
CA GLU A 120 23.63 7.36 -4.88
C GLU A 120 23.06 8.41 -5.84
N ARG A 121 23.82 9.48 -6.07
CA ARG A 121 23.38 10.63 -6.86
C ARG A 121 24.32 10.92 -8.02
N GLY A 122 23.71 11.33 -9.13
CA GLY A 122 24.44 11.95 -10.22
C GLY A 122 25.18 13.22 -9.78
N THR A 123 26.38 13.41 -10.31
CA THR A 123 27.22 14.58 -10.02
C THR A 123 26.95 15.77 -10.93
N SER A 124 26.28 15.55 -12.07
CA SER A 124 26.01 16.61 -13.05
C SER A 124 24.93 17.60 -12.57
N LEU A 125 25.02 18.87 -13.00
CA LEU A 125 24.05 19.90 -12.61
C LEU A 125 22.62 19.53 -13.03
N ILE A 126 22.46 18.98 -14.23
CA ILE A 126 21.15 18.54 -14.72
C ILE A 126 20.60 17.39 -13.87
N ALA A 127 21.44 16.41 -13.48
CA ALA A 127 21.02 15.35 -12.56
C ALA A 127 20.53 15.93 -11.24
N ARG A 128 21.20 16.95 -10.68
CA ARG A 128 20.78 17.64 -9.45
C ARG A 128 19.46 18.41 -9.59
N ILE A 129 19.17 18.98 -10.76
CA ILE A 129 17.88 19.66 -11.02
C ILE A 129 16.76 18.62 -11.13
N VAL A 130 16.95 17.57 -11.92
CA VAL A 130 15.96 16.48 -12.07
C VAL A 130 15.70 15.82 -10.72
N ALA A 131 16.76 15.56 -9.96
CA ALA A 131 16.73 15.07 -8.59
C ALA A 131 15.83 15.89 -7.66
N TRP A 132 15.94 17.21 -7.73
CA TRP A 132 15.17 18.14 -6.92
C TRP A 132 13.71 18.20 -7.36
N ILE A 133 13.44 18.28 -8.67
CA ILE A 133 12.08 18.26 -9.24
C ILE A 133 11.34 16.97 -8.84
N MET A 134 12.03 15.83 -8.91
CA MET A 134 11.47 14.52 -8.57
C MET A 134 11.47 14.24 -7.07
N ARG A 135 11.97 15.16 -6.24
CA ARG A 135 12.06 15.05 -4.77
C ARG A 135 12.80 13.79 -4.28
N PHE A 136 13.77 13.33 -5.05
CA PHE A 136 14.59 12.19 -4.65
C PHE A 136 15.42 12.54 -3.39
N PRO A 137 15.77 11.55 -2.54
CA PRO A 137 16.58 11.76 -1.33
C PRO A 137 18.04 12.14 -1.64
N PRO A 138 18.79 12.78 -0.72
CA PRO A 138 20.23 12.97 -0.87
C PRO A 138 20.98 11.63 -0.81
N ALA A 139 22.21 11.61 -1.32
CA ALA A 139 23.05 10.42 -1.25
C ALA A 139 23.34 10.01 0.19
N GLY A 140 23.39 8.71 0.47
CA GLY A 140 23.60 8.13 1.79
C GLY A 140 22.67 6.95 2.08
N THR A 141 22.79 6.39 3.28
CA THR A 141 21.89 5.34 3.79
C THR A 141 20.74 5.97 4.56
N HIS A 142 19.53 5.50 4.31
CA HIS A 142 18.31 6.00 4.92
C HIS A 142 17.44 4.85 5.42
N GLU A 143 16.76 5.06 6.55
CA GLU A 143 15.56 4.28 6.87
C GLU A 143 14.53 4.54 5.77
N LEU A 144 14.01 3.44 5.21
CA LEU A 144 13.03 3.47 4.14
C LEU A 144 11.69 2.96 4.68
N HIS A 145 10.66 3.79 4.56
CA HIS A 145 9.27 3.37 4.71
C HIS A 145 8.54 3.53 3.38
N VAL A 146 7.81 2.51 2.96
CA VAL A 146 6.97 2.54 1.78
C VAL A 146 5.52 2.36 2.21
N GLY A 147 4.69 3.38 1.98
CA GLY A 147 3.25 3.30 2.18
C GLY A 147 2.56 2.92 0.88
N PHE A 148 1.64 1.97 0.96
CA PHE A 148 0.78 1.55 -0.14
C PHE A 148 -0.64 2.02 0.12
N ALA A 149 -1.32 2.50 -0.91
CA ALA A 149 -2.75 2.74 -0.89
C ALA A 149 -3.36 2.31 -2.23
N GLU A 150 -4.30 1.37 -2.20
CA GLU A 150 -5.06 0.96 -3.37
C GLU A 150 -6.42 1.64 -3.37
N ARG A 151 -6.77 2.30 -4.48
CA ARG A 151 -8.10 2.89 -4.72
C ARG A 151 -8.50 2.64 -6.16
N ASP A 152 -9.64 1.97 -6.37
CA ASP A 152 -10.27 1.75 -7.67
C ASP A 152 -9.32 1.17 -8.75
N GLY A 153 -8.47 0.23 -8.35
CA GLY A 153 -7.49 -0.42 -9.22
C GLY A 153 -6.25 0.42 -9.54
N VAL A 154 -6.04 1.53 -8.81
CA VAL A 154 -4.85 2.38 -8.87
C VAL A 154 -4.13 2.29 -7.53
N GLU A 155 -2.85 1.92 -7.59
CA GLU A 155 -2.00 1.86 -6.41
C GLU A 155 -1.22 3.17 -6.28
N THR A 156 -1.14 3.71 -5.08
CA THR A 156 -0.31 4.88 -4.74
C THR A 156 0.79 4.42 -3.81
N TRP A 157 2.02 4.59 -4.26
CA TRP A 157 3.22 4.17 -3.54
C TRP A 157 3.98 5.41 -3.08
N THR A 158 4.06 5.60 -1.77
CA THR A 158 4.82 6.71 -1.17
C THR A 158 6.07 6.16 -0.52
N ARG A 159 7.23 6.55 -1.03
CA ARG A 159 8.54 6.08 -0.56
C ARG A 159 9.19 7.20 0.24
N SER A 160 9.40 6.96 1.52
CA SER A 160 9.94 7.90 2.50
C SER A 160 11.33 7.44 2.94
N PHE A 161 12.35 8.19 2.53
CA PHE A 161 13.76 8.02 2.85
C PHE A 161 14.14 9.04 3.92
N GLY A 162 14.03 8.63 5.18
CA GLY A 162 14.07 9.55 6.32
C GLY A 162 13.07 10.70 6.14
N ARG A 163 13.56 11.94 6.06
CA ARG A 163 12.73 13.14 5.89
C ARG A 163 12.29 13.44 4.44
N HIS A 164 12.78 12.70 3.45
CA HIS A 164 12.50 12.96 2.04
C HIS A 164 11.52 11.92 1.52
N ALA A 165 10.44 12.36 0.87
CA ALA A 165 9.46 11.44 0.33
C ALA A 165 9.07 11.83 -1.09
N PHE A 166 8.79 10.80 -1.89
CA PHE A 166 8.18 10.94 -3.21
C PHE A 166 7.11 9.87 -3.40
N THR A 167 6.13 10.21 -4.23
CA THR A 167 4.95 9.38 -4.46
C THR A 167 4.77 9.14 -5.95
N SER A 168 4.46 7.90 -6.31
CA SER A 168 3.99 7.53 -7.63
C SER A 168 2.64 6.86 -7.59
N ARG A 169 1.93 6.92 -8.72
CA ARG A 169 0.67 6.21 -8.93
C ARG A 169 0.85 5.18 -10.01
N LEU A 170 0.46 3.95 -9.75
CA LEU A 170 0.59 2.82 -10.63
C LEU A 170 -0.82 2.37 -11.06
N SER A 171 -0.98 2.08 -12.34
CA SER A 171 -2.24 1.63 -12.92
C SER A 171 -1.97 0.69 -14.09
N GLN A 172 -3.00 -0.01 -14.55
CA GLN A 172 -2.90 -0.89 -15.71
C GLN A 172 -3.39 -0.16 -16.97
N GLN A 173 -2.66 -0.32 -18.07
CA GLN A 173 -3.14 0.03 -19.40
C GLN A 173 -2.79 -1.11 -20.39
N GLY A 174 -3.81 -1.84 -20.85
CA GLY A 174 -3.59 -3.06 -21.62
C GLY A 174 -2.77 -4.07 -20.80
N ALA A 175 -1.71 -4.61 -21.41
CA ALA A 175 -0.79 -5.54 -20.76
C ALA A 175 0.37 -4.84 -20.02
N GLN A 176 0.33 -3.51 -19.87
CA GLN A 176 1.44 -2.73 -19.30
C GLN A 176 1.07 -2.11 -17.96
N LEU A 177 2.07 -2.05 -17.09
CA LEU A 177 2.04 -1.23 -15.88
C LEU A 177 2.37 0.21 -16.27
N VAL A 178 1.56 1.16 -15.81
CA VAL A 178 1.79 2.59 -16.02
C VAL A 178 2.07 3.26 -14.70
N GLU A 179 3.31 3.71 -14.51
CA GLU A 179 3.71 4.51 -13.35
C GLU A 179 3.67 6.00 -13.72
N ARG A 180 2.94 6.78 -12.93
CA ARG A 180 2.79 8.22 -13.08
C ARG A 180 3.57 8.94 -11.99
N PHE A 181 4.44 9.84 -12.42
CA PHE A 181 5.16 10.80 -11.60
C PHE A 181 4.85 12.22 -12.07
N GLY A 182 3.95 12.91 -11.38
CA GLY A 182 3.50 14.25 -11.79
C GLY A 182 2.96 14.27 -13.23
N PRO A 183 3.57 15.03 -14.17
CA PRO A 183 3.17 15.08 -15.58
C PRO A 183 3.72 13.92 -16.42
N LEU A 184 4.69 13.16 -15.88
CA LEU A 184 5.35 12.05 -16.56
C LEU A 184 4.57 10.75 -16.35
N ARG A 185 4.51 9.93 -17.39
CA ARG A 185 4.02 8.55 -17.31
C ARG A 185 5.02 7.61 -17.98
N PHE A 186 5.31 6.51 -17.33
CA PHE A 186 6.23 5.48 -17.80
C PHE A 186 5.45 4.17 -17.91
N HIS A 187 5.57 3.51 -19.05
CA HIS A 187 4.89 2.25 -19.34
C HIS A 187 5.92 1.13 -19.30
N PHE A 188 5.66 0.12 -18.49
CA PHE A 188 6.56 -0.99 -18.25
C PHE A 188 5.90 -2.31 -18.63
N ASP A 189 6.69 -3.16 -19.26
CA ASP A 189 6.46 -4.60 -19.23
C ASP A 189 7.09 -5.14 -17.95
N LEU A 190 6.48 -6.19 -17.39
CA LEU A 190 6.89 -6.82 -16.14
C LEU A 190 7.37 -8.26 -16.38
N PRO A 191 8.49 -8.47 -17.10
CA PRO A 191 9.06 -9.80 -17.21
C PRO A 191 9.50 -10.28 -15.82
N SER A 192 9.12 -11.50 -15.50
CA SER A 192 9.48 -12.17 -14.25
C SER A 192 9.93 -13.60 -14.51
N ASP A 193 10.74 -14.09 -13.60
CA ASP A 193 11.12 -15.49 -13.50
C ASP A 193 11.18 -15.89 -12.01
N GLY A 194 11.62 -17.11 -11.71
CA GLY A 194 11.78 -17.57 -10.34
C GLY A 194 12.86 -16.84 -9.53
N GLN A 195 13.64 -15.95 -10.15
CA GLN A 195 14.65 -15.12 -9.47
C GLN A 195 14.08 -13.77 -9.06
N GLY A 196 13.06 -13.27 -9.76
CA GLY A 196 12.44 -12.01 -9.40
C GLY A 196 11.67 -11.33 -10.52
N LEU A 197 11.56 -10.03 -10.38
CA LEU A 197 10.84 -9.13 -11.28
C LEU A 197 11.79 -8.09 -11.84
N ARG A 198 11.62 -7.76 -13.12
CA ARG A 198 12.26 -6.61 -13.76
C ARG A 198 11.20 -5.67 -14.32
N MET A 199 11.48 -4.38 -14.30
CA MET A 199 10.61 -3.38 -14.93
C MET A 199 11.26 -2.86 -16.21
N VAL A 200 10.73 -3.28 -17.36
CA VAL A 200 11.30 -2.91 -18.67
C VAL A 200 10.46 -1.80 -19.29
N MET A 201 11.00 -0.60 -19.30
CA MET A 201 10.30 0.56 -19.87
C MET A 201 10.14 0.42 -21.39
N ARG A 202 8.91 0.59 -21.88
CA ARG A 202 8.55 0.50 -23.31
C ARG A 202 8.15 1.82 -23.92
N ARG A 203 7.59 2.72 -23.11
CA ARG A 203 7.09 4.02 -23.56
C ARG A 203 7.12 4.99 -22.40
N TRP A 204 7.24 6.27 -22.72
CA TRP A 204 7.01 7.33 -21.76
C TRP A 204 6.31 8.53 -22.43
N THR A 205 5.57 9.29 -21.63
CA THR A 205 4.86 10.48 -22.07
C THR A 205 5.05 11.60 -21.06
N CYS A 206 5.01 12.85 -21.54
CA CYS A 206 4.95 14.04 -20.70
C CYS A 206 3.69 14.84 -21.09
N LEU A 207 2.83 15.15 -20.13
CA LEU A 207 1.54 15.84 -20.38
C LEU A 207 0.67 15.16 -21.45
N GLY A 208 0.81 13.83 -21.63
CA GLY A 208 0.08 13.05 -22.63
C GLY A 208 0.76 12.93 -24.00
N VAL A 209 1.83 13.70 -24.25
CA VAL A 209 2.59 13.64 -25.50
C VAL A 209 3.64 12.54 -25.41
N PRO A 210 3.68 11.57 -26.35
CA PRO A 210 4.71 10.54 -26.38
C PRO A 210 6.09 11.15 -26.66
N LEU A 211 7.09 10.72 -25.89
CA LEU A 211 8.46 11.18 -26.04
C LEU A 211 9.36 10.11 -26.67
N PRO A 212 10.41 10.49 -27.43
CA PRO A 212 11.34 9.53 -28.01
C PRO A 212 12.02 8.67 -26.95
N LEU A 213 12.15 7.36 -27.21
CA LEU A 213 12.85 6.44 -26.30
C LEU A 213 14.33 6.76 -26.13
N ALA A 214 14.94 7.41 -27.13
CA ALA A 214 16.32 7.87 -27.06
C ALA A 214 16.59 8.90 -25.94
N LEU A 215 15.53 9.56 -25.43
CA LEU A 215 15.57 10.52 -24.33
C LEU A 215 15.07 9.93 -23.00
N ALA A 216 14.58 8.70 -23.02
CA ALA A 216 13.92 8.10 -21.88
C ALA A 216 14.92 7.74 -20.77
N PRO A 217 14.54 7.84 -19.48
CA PRO A 217 15.39 7.38 -18.39
C PRO A 217 15.70 5.89 -18.55
N ARG A 218 16.98 5.54 -18.63
CA ARG A 218 17.43 4.16 -18.59
C ARG A 218 17.35 3.69 -17.15
N SER A 219 16.49 2.70 -16.92
CA SER A 219 16.35 2.04 -15.63
C SER A 219 16.25 0.53 -15.87
N ASP A 220 17.18 -0.21 -15.29
CA ASP A 220 17.09 -1.67 -15.16
C ASP A 220 16.68 -1.97 -13.72
N ALA A 221 15.45 -1.60 -13.38
CA ALA A 221 14.90 -1.81 -12.05
C ALA A 221 14.63 -3.29 -11.83
N ARG A 222 15.17 -3.83 -10.74
CA ARG A 222 15.10 -5.25 -10.38
C ARG A 222 14.61 -5.42 -8.97
N GLU A 223 13.84 -6.47 -8.76
CA GLU A 223 13.31 -6.87 -7.47
C GLU A 223 13.47 -8.36 -7.29
N TRP A 224 13.96 -8.80 -6.13
CA TRP A 224 14.19 -10.21 -5.84
C TRP A 224 14.03 -10.49 -4.36
N GLN A 225 14.17 -11.76 -3.98
CA GLN A 225 14.13 -12.19 -2.59
C GLN A 225 15.52 -12.60 -2.11
N GLU A 226 15.90 -12.15 -0.92
CA GLU A 226 17.09 -12.62 -0.20
C GLU A 226 16.69 -12.99 1.23
N GLY A 227 16.67 -14.29 1.53
CA GLY A 227 16.07 -14.78 2.78
C GLY A 227 14.58 -14.44 2.83
N GLU A 228 14.15 -13.74 3.87
CA GLU A 228 12.77 -13.23 4.02
C GLU A 228 12.59 -11.81 3.46
N ARG A 229 13.68 -11.16 3.04
CA ARG A 229 13.67 -9.76 2.66
C ARG A 229 13.30 -9.61 1.19
N PHE A 230 12.43 -8.64 0.92
CA PHE A 230 12.28 -8.07 -0.41
C PHE A 230 13.49 -7.17 -0.69
N ARG A 231 14.19 -7.42 -1.79
CA ARG A 231 15.33 -6.62 -2.25
C ARG A 231 14.96 -5.90 -3.53
N PHE A 232 15.47 -4.68 -3.68
CA PHE A 232 15.29 -3.90 -4.90
C PHE A 232 16.59 -3.18 -5.28
N ASP A 233 16.74 -2.92 -6.57
CA ASP A 233 17.85 -2.20 -7.18
C ASP A 233 17.30 -1.34 -8.31
N VAL A 234 17.32 -0.01 -8.15
CA VAL A 234 16.65 0.93 -9.06
C VAL A 234 17.64 2.01 -9.52
N PRO A 235 18.46 1.72 -10.55
CA PRO A 235 19.28 2.72 -11.21
C PRO A 235 18.40 3.57 -12.15
N ILE A 236 18.53 4.88 -12.10
CA ILE A 236 17.89 5.82 -13.04
C ILE A 236 18.96 6.71 -13.64
N ALA A 237 19.23 6.53 -14.92
CA ALA A 237 20.18 7.32 -15.69
C ALA A 237 19.49 8.01 -16.87
N LEU A 238 19.86 9.25 -17.17
CA LEU A 238 19.40 9.93 -18.38
C LEU A 238 20.44 9.78 -19.49
N PRO A 239 20.02 9.66 -20.75
CA PRO A 239 20.92 9.71 -21.90
C PRO A 239 21.79 10.98 -21.86
N VAL A 240 23.08 10.85 -22.20
CA VAL A 240 24.10 11.93 -22.18
C VAL A 240 24.48 12.46 -20.79
N ILE A 241 23.53 12.62 -19.88
CA ILE A 241 23.73 13.20 -18.54
C ILE A 241 24.34 12.18 -17.57
N GLY A 242 24.07 10.89 -17.79
CA GLY A 242 24.51 9.80 -16.93
C GLY A 242 23.55 9.56 -15.77
N LEU A 243 24.08 9.02 -14.67
CA LEU A 243 23.32 8.69 -13.47
C LEU A 243 22.58 9.92 -12.93
N VAL A 244 21.29 9.76 -12.59
CA VAL A 244 20.50 10.78 -11.88
C VAL A 244 20.36 10.39 -10.42
N VAL A 245 19.87 9.17 -10.19
CA VAL A 245 19.74 8.56 -8.87
C VAL A 245 19.85 7.06 -9.03
N HIS A 246 20.48 6.40 -8.09
CA HIS A 246 20.42 4.96 -7.93
C HIS A 246 20.08 4.70 -6.48
N TYR A 247 19.05 3.91 -6.24
CA TYR A 247 18.73 3.47 -4.90
C TYR A 247 18.48 1.97 -4.89
N ASP A 248 19.08 1.32 -3.91
CA ASP A 248 18.99 -0.11 -3.66
C ASP A 248 18.77 -0.33 -2.17
N GLY A 249 18.20 -1.47 -1.81
CA GLY A 249 17.88 -1.72 -0.42
C GLY A 249 17.06 -2.97 -0.20
N TRP A 250 16.48 -3.04 1.00
CA TRP A 250 15.61 -4.13 1.39
C TRP A 250 14.41 -3.64 2.20
N LEU A 251 13.32 -4.39 2.15
CA LEU A 251 12.09 -4.13 2.88
C LEU A 251 11.51 -5.41 3.49
N LEU A 252 10.80 -5.24 4.59
CA LEU A 252 9.88 -6.22 5.15
C LEU A 252 8.48 -5.60 5.19
N PRO A 253 7.41 -6.34 4.84
CA PRO A 253 6.05 -5.86 5.00
C PRO A 253 5.81 -5.43 6.45
N SER A 254 5.30 -4.22 6.63
CA SER A 254 4.85 -3.76 7.92
C SER A 254 3.54 -4.50 8.25
N PRO A 255 3.32 -4.91 9.51
CA PRO A 255 1.98 -5.29 9.92
C PRO A 255 1.03 -4.12 9.61
N PRO A 256 -0.23 -4.39 9.21
CA PRO A 256 -1.19 -3.33 8.98
C PRO A 256 -1.23 -2.42 10.21
N PRO A 257 -1.26 -1.09 10.03
CA PRO A 257 -1.29 -0.18 11.17
C PRO A 257 -2.47 -0.59 12.05
N LEU A 258 -2.18 -0.83 13.33
CA LEU A 258 -3.23 -0.84 14.34
C LEU A 258 -3.91 0.52 14.21
N GLN A 259 -5.19 0.55 13.84
CA GLN A 259 -5.98 1.77 13.91
C GLN A 259 -6.11 2.14 15.40
N GLY A 260 -5.08 2.79 15.93
CA GLY A 260 -5.07 3.42 17.24
C GLY A 260 -5.37 4.90 17.05
N GLY A 261 -6.50 5.33 17.61
CA GLY A 261 -7.01 6.70 17.53
C GLY A 261 -6.04 7.74 18.09
N GLY A 262 -6.19 8.96 17.55
CA GLY A 262 -5.79 10.19 18.24
C GLY A 262 -6.86 10.65 19.20
#